data_AF-A0A8X7TGI9-F1
#
_entry.id   AF-A0A8X7TGI9-F1
#
_cell.length_a   1.000
_cell.length_b   1.000
_cell.length_c   1.000
_cell.angle_alpha   90.00
_cell.angle_beta   90.00
_cell.angle_gamma   90.00
#
_symmetry.space_group_name_H-M   'P 1'
#
loop_
_entity.id
_entity.type
_entity.pdbx_description
1 polymer ?
#
loop_
_entity_poly.entity_id
_entity_poly.type
_entity_poly.pdbx_seq_one_letter_code
_entity_poly.pdbx_strand_id
1 'polypeptide(L)'
;MVAKKGRQDSSSEVGEIDTSAPFQSVKHAVNLFGEAALSAEKEKHPLIRKQPSPQSAEKVLVKQTELHLAQKELDKLKEQLKNAETVRERALSELEWAKRTVDELTRKLEAVNESRDSADRVTEAAKSQIKEAKPEAASVSSSDEYGMVCKELDAAKQELRKIRQVSNEIADTKTVALRKEEEAKEVTNVYSEKIELLRKEIAAVNESVEQTKLACSQARKQQSEIFSEKEIQQQTYKAGMEESAKKLLALKKEFDPEFAKKLEAQLTETITRSMSCRSKWRL
;
A
#
# COMPACT_ATOMS: atom_id res chain seq x y z
N MET A 1 -17.31 -64.92 2.11
CA MET A 1 -18.73 -64.49 2.04
C MET A 1 -18.80 -63.19 2.82
N VAL A 2 -19.10 -62.00 2.31
CA VAL A 2 -19.90 -61.53 1.17
C VAL A 2 -19.07 -60.57 0.32
N ALA A 3 -19.43 -60.50 -0.96
CA ALA A 3 -18.66 -59.95 -2.07
C ALA A 3 -19.09 -58.52 -2.49
N LYS A 4 -18.40 -58.04 -3.55
CA LYS A 4 -18.67 -56.90 -4.46
C LYS A 4 -18.16 -55.53 -3.97
N LYS A 5 -17.51 -54.70 -4.78
CA LYS A 5 -17.20 -54.62 -6.24
C LYS A 5 -16.18 -53.45 -6.32
N GLY A 6 -15.05 -53.42 -7.03
CA GLY A 6 -14.76 -53.87 -8.38
C GLY A 6 -14.86 -52.70 -9.36
N ARG A 7 -13.72 -52.37 -10.02
CA ARG A 7 -13.53 -51.60 -11.29
C ARG A 7 -13.45 -50.07 -11.20
N GLN A 8 -12.72 -49.34 -12.06
CA GLN A 8 -11.76 -49.62 -13.15
C GLN A 8 -11.10 -48.30 -13.55
N ASP A 9 -9.91 -48.38 -14.16
CA ASP A 9 -9.29 -47.32 -14.96
C ASP A 9 -10.16 -46.87 -16.15
N SER A 10 -10.09 -45.58 -16.49
CA SER A 10 -10.26 -45.04 -17.86
C SER A 10 -9.73 -43.60 -17.89
N SER A 11 -8.50 -43.36 -18.36
CA SER A 11 -8.19 -42.95 -19.75
C SER A 11 -8.91 -41.69 -20.23
N SER A 12 -8.13 -40.60 -20.36
CA SER A 12 -8.23 -39.51 -21.34
C SER A 12 -9.64 -39.04 -21.73
N GLU A 13 -10.07 -37.93 -21.12
CA GLU A 13 -11.12 -37.10 -21.71
C GLU A 13 -10.49 -35.74 -22.04
N VAL A 14 -10.04 -35.64 -23.28
CA VAL A 14 -9.67 -34.37 -23.92
C VAL A 14 -10.93 -33.52 -23.93
N GLY A 15 -10.88 -32.32 -23.36
CA GLY A 15 -12.02 -31.41 -23.32
C GLY A 15 -12.56 -31.15 -24.72
N GLU A 16 -13.73 -31.70 -25.02
CA GLU A 16 -14.50 -31.37 -26.21
C GLU A 16 -14.94 -29.91 -26.08
N ILE A 17 -14.29 -29.03 -26.85
CA ILE A 17 -14.73 -27.66 -26.98
C ILE A 17 -16.00 -27.69 -27.80
N ASP A 18 -17.07 -27.09 -27.26
CA ASP A 18 -18.30 -26.85 -27.98
C ASP A 18 -18.01 -26.04 -29.25
N THR A 19 -18.11 -26.71 -30.40
CA THR A 19 -17.90 -26.12 -31.74
C THR A 19 -19.21 -25.69 -32.37
N SER A 20 -20.32 -25.69 -31.62
CA SER A 20 -21.58 -25.17 -32.12
C SER A 20 -21.43 -23.69 -32.48
N ALA A 21 -21.87 -23.34 -33.69
CA ALA A 21 -21.81 -21.96 -34.13
C ALA A 21 -22.65 -21.10 -33.17
N PRO A 22 -22.18 -19.91 -32.75
CA PRO A 22 -22.89 -19.04 -31.82
C PRO A 22 -24.22 -18.49 -32.38
N PHE A 23 -24.56 -18.87 -33.61
CA PHE A 23 -25.81 -18.58 -34.27
C PHE A 23 -26.29 -19.83 -35.01
N GLN A 24 -27.60 -20.08 -34.94
CA GLN A 24 -28.21 -21.29 -35.49
C GLN A 24 -28.38 -21.25 -37.02
N SER A 25 -28.16 -20.09 -37.66
CA SER A 25 -28.30 -19.90 -39.11
C SER A 25 -27.55 -18.65 -39.57
N VAL A 26 -27.09 -18.62 -40.82
CA VAL A 26 -26.56 -17.40 -41.47
C VAL A 26 -27.59 -16.26 -41.41
N LYS A 27 -28.89 -16.57 -41.51
CA LYS A 27 -29.96 -15.58 -41.34
C LYS A 27 -29.99 -15.01 -39.91
N HIS A 28 -29.69 -15.83 -38.91
CA HIS A 28 -29.62 -15.42 -37.51
C HIS A 28 -28.40 -14.51 -37.27
N ALA A 29 -27.25 -14.83 -37.88
CA ALA A 29 -26.07 -13.95 -37.85
C ALA A 29 -26.32 -12.62 -38.57
N VAL A 30 -27.00 -12.64 -39.73
CA VAL A 30 -27.34 -11.44 -40.50
C VAL A 30 -28.35 -10.57 -39.75
N ASN A 31 -29.29 -11.13 -38.97
CA ASN A 31 -30.14 -10.32 -38.09
C ASN A 31 -29.37 -9.78 -36.87
N LEU A 32 -28.49 -10.56 -36.24
CA LEU A 32 -27.72 -10.11 -35.07
C LEU A 32 -26.69 -9.03 -35.40
N PHE A 33 -26.07 -9.09 -36.57
CA PHE A 33 -24.94 -8.21 -36.94
C PHE A 33 -25.16 -7.37 -38.20
N GLY A 34 -26.05 -7.79 -39.12
CA GLY A 34 -26.34 -7.08 -40.37
C GLY A 34 -27.45 -6.02 -40.25
N GLU A 35 -28.29 -6.08 -39.22
CA GLU A 35 -29.42 -5.15 -39.04
C GLU A 35 -28.98 -3.76 -38.51
N ALA A 36 -27.71 -3.62 -38.08
CA ALA A 36 -27.12 -2.33 -37.69
C ALA A 36 -26.76 -1.43 -38.89
N ALA A 37 -26.74 -1.94 -40.13
CA ALA A 37 -26.24 -1.19 -41.28
C ALA A 37 -27.32 -0.66 -42.25
N LEU A 38 -28.58 -1.13 -42.22
CA LEU A 38 -29.55 -0.84 -43.30
C LEU A 38 -31.01 -0.65 -42.88
N SER A 39 -31.30 -0.15 -41.67
CA SER A 39 -32.68 0.20 -41.32
C SER A 39 -32.81 1.60 -40.75
N ALA A 40 -32.55 2.58 -41.62
CA ALA A 40 -32.82 4.00 -41.38
C ALA A 40 -33.82 4.55 -42.42
N GLU A 41 -34.89 3.81 -42.76
CA GLU A 41 -35.99 4.39 -43.54
C GLU A 41 -37.27 3.56 -43.38
N LYS A 42 -38.02 3.80 -42.29
CA LYS A 42 -39.50 3.81 -42.24
C LYS A 42 -39.98 4.08 -40.82
N GLU A 43 -40.31 5.35 -40.62
CA GLU A 43 -41.43 5.89 -39.84
C GLU A 43 -42.05 5.02 -38.72
N LYS A 44 -41.81 5.40 -37.46
CA LYS A 44 -42.79 6.00 -36.53
C LYS A 44 -42.30 5.87 -35.07
N HIS A 45 -42.33 7.01 -34.37
CA HIS A 45 -42.08 7.25 -32.94
C HIS A 45 -40.62 7.18 -32.43
N PRO A 46 -40.00 8.33 -32.08
CA PRO A 46 -38.82 8.34 -31.25
C PRO A 46 -39.24 8.43 -29.78
N LEU A 47 -39.50 7.29 -29.13
CA LEU A 47 -39.34 7.22 -27.68
C LEU A 47 -37.86 6.91 -27.41
N ILE A 48 -37.15 7.95 -26.99
CA ILE A 48 -35.73 7.99 -26.67
C ILE A 48 -35.36 6.82 -25.75
N ARG A 49 -34.79 5.75 -26.32
CA ARG A 49 -33.87 4.87 -25.61
C ARG A 49 -32.49 5.13 -26.16
N LYS A 50 -31.78 6.06 -25.50
CA LYS A 50 -30.33 6.21 -25.66
C LYS A 50 -29.72 4.84 -25.38
N GLN A 51 -29.27 4.14 -26.42
CA GLN A 51 -28.36 3.03 -26.19
C GLN A 51 -27.06 3.59 -25.60
N PRO A 52 -26.51 2.99 -24.54
CA PRO A 52 -25.27 3.47 -23.97
C PRO A 52 -24.19 3.34 -25.04
N SER A 53 -23.45 4.42 -25.31
CA SER A 53 -22.31 4.35 -26.21
C SER A 53 -21.32 3.30 -25.68
N PRO A 54 -20.59 2.57 -26.55
CA PRO A 54 -19.58 1.59 -26.12
C PRO A 54 -18.54 2.21 -25.17
N GLN A 55 -18.25 3.50 -25.31
CA GLN A 55 -17.39 4.27 -24.40
C GLN A 55 -17.96 4.41 -22.98
N SER A 56 -19.27 4.34 -22.78
CA SER A 56 -19.90 4.36 -21.45
C SER A 56 -19.79 3.01 -20.74
N ALA A 57 -19.92 1.90 -21.49
CA ALA A 57 -19.74 0.56 -20.95
C ALA A 57 -18.28 0.33 -20.53
N GLU A 58 -17.33 0.77 -21.36
CA GLU A 58 -15.90 0.73 -21.05
C GLU A 58 -15.55 1.60 -19.83
N LYS A 59 -16.08 2.83 -19.74
CA LYS A 59 -15.91 3.69 -18.56
C LYS A 59 -16.51 3.08 -17.29
N VAL A 60 -17.62 2.36 -17.39
CA VAL A 60 -18.23 1.66 -16.25
C VAL A 60 -17.32 0.50 -15.81
N LEU A 61 -16.75 -0.26 -16.74
CA LEU A 61 -15.81 -1.35 -16.44
C LEU A 61 -14.51 -0.85 -15.79
N VAL A 62 -13.94 0.25 -16.28
CA VAL A 62 -12.73 0.87 -15.67
C VAL A 62 -13.03 1.33 -14.24
N LYS A 63 -14.13 2.07 -14.04
CA LYS A 63 -14.54 2.51 -12.69
C LYS A 63 -14.83 1.35 -11.75
N GLN A 64 -15.41 0.27 -12.27
CA GLN A 64 -15.69 -0.93 -11.48
C GLN A 64 -14.40 -1.64 -11.07
N THR A 65 -13.38 -1.66 -11.94
CA THR A 65 -12.05 -2.19 -11.64
C THR A 65 -11.34 -1.34 -10.59
N GLU A 66 -11.37 -0.01 -10.72
CA GLU A 66 -10.84 0.94 -9.74
C GLU A 66 -11.51 0.77 -8.37
N LEU A 67 -12.84 0.60 -8.33
CA LEU A 67 -13.58 0.36 -7.10
C LEU A 67 -13.16 -0.96 -6.44
N HIS A 68 -12.95 -2.03 -7.24
CA HIS A 68 -12.50 -3.31 -6.71
C HIS A 68 -11.08 -3.25 -6.14
N LEU A 69 -10.18 -2.48 -6.78
CA LEU A 69 -8.84 -2.22 -6.27
C LEU A 69 -8.87 -1.42 -4.97
N ALA A 70 -9.68 -0.35 -4.92
CA ALA A 70 -9.86 0.46 -3.72
C ALA A 70 -10.45 -0.36 -2.56
N GLN A 71 -11.40 -1.25 -2.85
CA GLN A 71 -11.97 -2.16 -1.84
C GLN A 71 -10.91 -3.09 -1.26
N LYS A 72 -10.04 -3.66 -2.13
CA LYS A 72 -8.94 -4.54 -1.71
C LYS A 72 -7.90 -3.81 -0.87
N GLU A 73 -7.56 -2.57 -1.23
CA GLU A 73 -6.66 -1.72 -0.44
C GLU A 73 -7.26 -1.38 0.92
N LEU A 74 -8.56 -1.06 0.95
CA LEU A 74 -9.28 -0.77 2.18
C LEU A 74 -9.29 -1.99 3.12
N ASP A 75 -9.53 -3.18 2.59
CA ASP A 75 -9.51 -4.41 3.40
C ASP A 75 -8.10 -4.73 3.93
N LYS A 76 -7.06 -4.49 3.12
CA LYS A 76 -5.66 -4.58 3.57
C LYS A 76 -5.35 -3.61 4.72
N LEU A 77 -5.80 -2.36 4.62
CA LEU A 77 -5.62 -1.35 5.66
C LEU A 77 -6.38 -1.73 6.94
N LYS A 78 -7.59 -2.30 6.83
CA LYS A 78 -8.34 -2.81 7.98
C LYS A 78 -7.62 -3.95 8.70
N GLU A 79 -7.03 -4.90 7.97
CA GLU A 79 -6.23 -5.96 8.60
C GLU A 79 -4.99 -5.40 9.29
N GLN A 80 -4.29 -4.46 8.66
CA GLN A 80 -3.14 -3.79 9.28
C GLN A 80 -3.53 -3.05 10.56
N LEU A 81 -4.67 -2.36 10.56
CA LEU A 81 -5.21 -1.68 11.73
C LEU A 81 -5.49 -2.67 12.87
N LYS A 82 -6.20 -3.76 12.60
CA LYS A 82 -6.47 -4.80 13.60
C LYS A 82 -5.18 -5.39 14.17
N ASN A 83 -4.20 -5.68 13.31
CA ASN A 83 -2.91 -6.20 13.77
C ASN A 83 -2.20 -5.18 14.67
N ALA A 84 -2.17 -3.90 14.30
CA ALA A 84 -1.59 -2.83 15.10
C ALA A 84 -2.32 -2.67 16.45
N GLU A 85 -3.64 -2.77 16.48
CA GLU A 85 -4.45 -2.74 17.71
C GLU A 85 -4.08 -3.91 18.64
N THR A 86 -3.97 -5.14 18.12
CA THR A 86 -3.58 -6.29 18.94
C THR A 86 -2.15 -6.17 19.49
N VAL A 87 -1.22 -5.60 18.72
CA VAL A 87 0.16 -5.34 19.19
C VAL A 87 0.15 -4.27 20.27
N ARG A 88 -0.65 -3.21 20.10
CA ARG A 88 -0.82 -2.15 21.10
C ARG A 88 -1.37 -2.71 22.42
N GLU A 89 -2.38 -3.56 22.36
CA GLU A 89 -2.97 -4.19 23.56
C GLU A 89 -1.98 -5.10 24.29
N ARG A 90 -1.19 -5.89 23.56
CA ARG A 90 -0.10 -6.70 24.16
C ARG A 90 0.95 -5.81 24.83
N ALA A 91 1.42 -4.77 24.14
CA ALA A 91 2.41 -3.85 24.69
C ALA A 91 1.91 -3.13 25.95
N LEU A 92 0.63 -2.73 25.99
CA LEU A 92 0.03 -2.14 27.19
C LEU A 92 -0.04 -3.14 28.35
N SER A 93 -0.40 -4.39 28.07
CA SER A 93 -0.45 -5.46 29.08
C SER A 93 0.93 -5.77 29.65
N GLU A 94 1.95 -5.85 28.79
CA GLU A 94 3.35 -6.03 29.19
C GLU A 94 3.87 -4.85 30.01
N LEU A 95 3.53 -3.62 29.64
CA LEU A 95 3.88 -2.42 30.40
C LEU A 95 3.25 -2.43 31.80
N GLU A 96 1.97 -2.80 31.91
CA GLU A 96 1.32 -2.92 33.22
C GLU A 96 1.96 -4.01 34.09
N TRP A 97 2.30 -5.15 33.49
CA TRP A 97 3.00 -6.22 34.19
C TRP A 97 4.39 -5.78 34.67
N ALA A 98 5.14 -5.07 33.83
CA ALA A 98 6.44 -4.50 34.19
C ALA A 98 6.31 -3.50 35.35
N LYS A 99 5.30 -2.62 35.32
CA LYS A 99 5.02 -1.69 36.43
C LYS A 99 4.77 -2.42 37.75
N ARG A 100 3.87 -3.42 37.75
CA ARG A 100 3.60 -4.24 38.95
C ARG A 100 4.87 -4.92 39.47
N THR A 101 5.73 -5.38 38.56
CA THR A 101 7.00 -6.02 38.93
C THR A 101 7.98 -5.02 39.56
N VAL A 102 8.07 -3.79 39.04
CA VAL A 102 8.88 -2.72 39.62
C VAL A 102 8.36 -2.35 41.01
N ASP A 103 7.05 -2.20 41.19
CA ASP A 103 6.45 -1.90 42.49
C ASP A 103 6.76 -2.99 43.53
N GLU A 104 6.64 -4.26 43.14
CA GLU A 104 6.96 -5.41 44.00
C GLU A 104 8.45 -5.47 44.36
N LEU A 105 9.34 -5.24 43.40
CA LEU A 105 10.78 -5.20 43.65
C LEU A 105 11.17 -4.02 44.54
N THR A 106 10.52 -2.87 44.36
CA THR A 106 10.72 -1.69 45.20
C THR A 106 10.31 -1.98 46.64
N ARG A 107 9.14 -2.59 46.85
CA ARG A 107 8.67 -3.00 48.18
C ARG A 107 9.62 -4.00 48.84
N LYS A 108 10.16 -4.97 48.09
CA LYS A 108 11.18 -5.91 48.59
C LYS A 108 12.47 -5.20 48.99
N LEU A 109 12.92 -4.23 48.20
CA LEU A 109 14.11 -3.44 48.49
C LEU A 109 13.95 -2.60 49.76
N GLU A 110 12.79 -1.98 49.94
CA GLU A 110 12.44 -1.25 51.17
C GLU A 110 12.50 -2.16 52.39
N ALA A 111 11.86 -3.33 52.33
CA ALA A 111 11.90 -4.30 53.44
C ALA A 111 13.32 -4.78 53.78
N VAL A 112 14.17 -5.00 52.77
CA VAL A 112 15.59 -5.37 52.98
C VAL A 112 16.37 -4.21 53.62
N ASN A 113 16.13 -2.97 53.19
CA ASN A 113 16.77 -1.80 53.80
C ASN A 113 16.34 -1.62 55.26
N GLU A 114 15.05 -1.75 55.57
CA GLU A 114 14.54 -1.70 56.94
C GLU A 114 15.16 -2.80 57.82
N SER A 115 15.28 -4.02 57.29
CA SER A 115 15.94 -5.12 58.00
C SER A 115 17.42 -4.84 58.25
N ARG A 116 18.14 -4.26 57.28
CA ARG A 116 19.54 -3.85 57.43
C ARG A 116 19.67 -2.78 58.51
N ASP A 117 18.87 -1.73 58.44
CA ASP A 117 18.92 -0.62 59.40
C ASP A 117 18.60 -1.11 60.83
N SER A 118 17.70 -2.09 60.98
CA SER A 118 17.43 -2.75 62.25
C SER A 118 18.65 -3.55 62.74
N ALA A 119 19.32 -4.30 61.87
CA ALA A 119 20.54 -5.03 62.22
C ALA A 119 21.66 -4.08 62.63
N ASP A 120 21.85 -2.98 61.90
CA ASP A 120 22.84 -1.94 62.21
C ASP A 120 22.59 -1.34 63.60
N ARG A 121 21.34 -1.00 63.93
CA ARG A 121 20.97 -0.52 65.27
C ARG A 121 21.31 -1.53 66.37
N VAL A 122 21.06 -2.82 66.15
CA VAL A 122 21.43 -3.89 67.10
C VAL A 122 22.94 -3.97 67.27
N THR A 123 23.70 -3.91 66.17
CA THR A 123 25.17 -3.95 66.24
C THR A 123 25.77 -2.73 66.92
N GLU A 124 25.23 -1.53 66.70
CA GLU A 124 25.68 -0.30 67.36
C GLU A 124 25.32 -0.30 68.86
N ALA A 125 24.15 -0.83 69.24
CA ALA A 125 23.79 -1.04 70.64
C ALA A 125 24.75 -2.00 71.35
N ALA A 126 25.10 -3.12 70.70
CA ALA A 126 26.07 -4.07 71.22
C ALA A 126 27.48 -3.44 71.37
N LYS A 127 27.94 -2.68 70.37
CA LYS A 127 29.20 -1.93 70.45
C LYS A 127 29.21 -0.90 71.58
N SER A 128 28.07 -0.26 71.84
CA SER A 128 27.94 0.72 72.92
C SER A 128 27.99 0.05 74.30
N GLN A 129 27.35 -1.12 74.48
CA GLN A 129 27.47 -1.93 75.70
C GLN A 129 28.91 -2.42 75.94
N ILE A 130 29.63 -2.80 74.87
CA ILE A 130 31.05 -3.19 74.94
C ILE A 130 31.93 -2.02 75.37
N LYS A 131 31.58 -0.77 74.99
CA LYS A 131 32.32 0.44 75.40
C LYS A 131 32.05 0.86 76.86
N GLU A 132 30.92 0.47 77.45
CA GLU A 132 30.59 0.72 78.87
C GLU A 132 31.17 -0.34 79.83
N ALA A 133 31.55 -1.51 79.31
CA ALA A 133 32.30 -2.51 80.06
C ALA A 133 33.80 -2.15 80.11
N LYS A 134 34.27 -1.65 81.25
CA LYS A 134 35.70 -1.47 81.53
C LYS A 134 36.37 -2.85 81.55
N PRO A 135 37.51 -3.08 80.87
CA PRO A 135 38.12 -4.40 80.81
C PRO A 135 38.80 -4.71 82.13
N GLU A 136 38.30 -5.73 82.83
CA GLU A 136 38.95 -6.31 84.00
C GLU A 136 40.03 -7.28 83.50
N ALA A 137 41.28 -6.95 83.84
CA ALA A 137 42.46 -7.70 83.44
C ALA A 137 42.55 -9.03 84.19
N ALA A 138 42.45 -10.14 83.47
CA ALA A 138 42.93 -11.45 83.90
C ALA A 138 44.22 -11.72 83.09
N SER A 139 45.40 -11.61 83.70
CA SER A 139 46.06 -12.65 84.51
C SER A 139 46.24 -13.94 83.72
N VAL A 140 47.36 -13.94 82.98
CA VAL A 140 47.92 -15.01 82.15
C VAL A 140 47.72 -16.40 82.78
N SER A 141 46.83 -17.19 82.19
CA SER A 141 46.94 -18.65 82.16
C SER A 141 47.26 -19.04 80.72
N SER A 142 48.56 -19.14 80.43
CA SER A 142 49.17 -19.04 79.09
C SER A 142 48.90 -20.20 78.10
N SER A 143 47.90 -21.05 78.34
CA SER A 143 47.58 -22.18 77.45
C SER A 143 46.13 -22.19 76.96
N ASP A 144 45.15 -21.93 77.84
CA ASP A 144 43.73 -22.05 77.47
C ASP A 144 43.19 -20.80 76.74
N GLU A 145 43.68 -19.61 77.10
CA GLU A 145 43.35 -18.35 76.42
C GLU A 145 43.88 -18.32 74.98
N TYR A 146 45.09 -18.83 74.75
CA TYR A 146 45.68 -18.93 73.41
C TYR A 146 44.85 -19.86 72.52
N GLY A 147 44.33 -20.96 73.08
CA GLY A 147 43.42 -21.87 72.39
C GLY A 147 42.10 -21.22 71.97
N MET A 148 41.53 -20.33 72.79
CA MET A 148 40.34 -19.56 72.43
C MET A 148 40.62 -18.54 71.32
N VAL A 149 41.72 -17.78 71.44
CA VAL A 149 42.14 -16.81 70.41
C VAL A 149 42.41 -17.49 69.06
N CYS A 150 43.02 -18.68 69.05
CA CYS A 150 43.20 -19.46 67.83
C CYS A 150 41.88 -19.88 67.18
N LYS A 151 40.88 -20.30 67.97
CA LYS A 151 39.54 -20.66 67.45
C LYS A 151 38.82 -19.45 66.86
N GLU A 152 38.89 -18.30 67.52
CA GLU A 152 38.33 -17.04 67.01
C GLU A 152 39.01 -16.61 65.71
N LEU A 153 40.33 -16.72 65.63
CA LEU A 153 41.09 -16.41 64.42
C LEU A 153 40.70 -17.33 63.26
N ASP A 154 40.51 -18.63 63.52
CA ASP A 154 40.09 -19.57 62.48
C ASP A 154 38.65 -19.35 62.04
N ALA A 155 37.74 -19.00 62.96
CA ALA A 155 36.38 -18.57 62.62
C ALA A 155 36.39 -17.30 61.75
N ALA A 156 37.18 -16.28 62.13
CA ALA A 156 37.33 -15.06 61.35
C ALA A 156 37.92 -15.32 59.95
N LYS A 157 38.90 -16.23 59.83
CA LYS A 157 39.43 -16.66 58.52
C LYS A 157 38.37 -17.35 57.67
N GLN A 158 37.52 -18.19 58.27
CA GLN A 158 36.42 -18.85 57.55
C GLN A 158 35.39 -17.84 57.04
N GLU A 159 34.97 -16.89 57.87
CA GLU A 159 34.06 -15.82 57.46
C GLU A 159 34.67 -14.95 56.35
N LEU A 160 35.97 -14.63 56.44
CA LEU A 160 36.66 -13.89 55.39
C LEU A 160 36.67 -14.64 54.04
N ARG A 161 36.83 -15.97 54.06
CA ARG A 161 36.71 -16.79 52.83
C ARG A 161 35.29 -16.76 52.26
N LYS A 162 34.26 -16.85 53.10
CA LYS A 162 32.85 -16.75 52.67
C LYS A 162 32.56 -15.38 52.06
N ILE A 163 33.00 -14.30 52.69
CA ILE A 163 32.84 -12.93 52.19
C ILE A 163 33.53 -12.79 50.82
N ARG A 164 34.74 -13.31 50.65
CA ARG A 164 35.44 -13.28 49.35
C ARG A 164 34.70 -14.06 48.27
N GLN A 165 34.15 -15.24 48.60
CA GLN A 165 33.37 -16.02 47.66
C GLN A 165 32.13 -15.25 47.21
N VAL A 166 31.34 -14.73 48.16
CA VAL A 166 30.15 -13.93 47.87
C VAL A 166 30.52 -12.67 47.07
N SER A 167 31.63 -12.01 47.40
CA SER A 167 32.11 -10.84 46.65
C SER A 167 32.44 -11.17 45.19
N ASN A 168 33.03 -12.34 44.93
CA ASN A 168 33.32 -12.80 43.57
C ASN A 168 32.03 -13.13 42.82
N GLU A 169 31.07 -13.81 43.46
CA GLU A 169 29.75 -14.10 42.88
C GLU A 169 28.99 -12.80 42.55
N ILE A 170 29.05 -11.78 43.41
CA ILE A 170 28.47 -10.45 43.15
C ILE A 170 29.19 -9.75 41.99
N ALA A 171 30.52 -9.88 41.90
CA ALA A 171 31.27 -9.31 40.80
C ALA A 171 30.88 -9.97 39.46
N ASP A 172 30.80 -11.29 39.41
CA ASP A 172 30.42 -12.04 38.21
C ASP A 172 28.99 -11.69 37.77
N THR A 173 28.03 -11.68 38.71
CA THR A 173 26.64 -11.27 38.41
C THR A 173 26.56 -9.83 37.92
N LYS A 174 27.33 -8.91 38.48
CA LYS A 174 27.44 -7.52 37.98
C LYS A 174 27.97 -7.47 36.56
N THR A 175 29.01 -8.23 36.21
CA THR A 175 29.53 -8.25 34.82
C THR A 175 28.51 -8.80 33.82
N VAL A 176 27.70 -9.77 34.22
CA VAL A 176 26.60 -10.29 33.37
C VAL A 176 25.50 -9.24 33.21
N ALA A 177 25.14 -8.53 34.28
CA ALA A 177 24.15 -7.47 34.24
C ALA A 177 24.59 -6.32 33.32
N LEU A 178 25.86 -5.88 33.41
CA LEU A 178 26.42 -4.83 32.55
C LEU A 178 26.42 -5.23 31.08
N ARG A 179 26.83 -6.47 30.75
CA ARG A 179 26.77 -6.97 29.37
C ARG A 179 25.36 -6.95 28.80
N LYS A 180 24.36 -7.39 29.58
CA LYS A 180 22.95 -7.33 29.15
C LYS A 180 22.45 -5.90 28.96
N GLU A 181 22.90 -4.96 29.78
CA GLU A 181 22.58 -3.54 29.62
C GLU A 181 23.17 -2.98 28.32
N GLU A 182 24.42 -3.33 28.00
CA GLU A 182 25.08 -2.96 26.74
C GLU A 182 24.36 -3.55 25.53
N GLU A 183 24.05 -4.85 25.53
CA GLU A 183 23.28 -5.51 24.48
C GLU A 183 21.91 -4.84 24.28
N ALA A 184 21.20 -4.50 25.36
CA ALA A 184 19.91 -3.80 25.29
C ALA A 184 20.05 -2.38 24.72
N LYS A 185 21.13 -1.67 25.05
CA LYS A 185 21.44 -0.34 24.49
C LYS A 185 21.71 -0.43 22.98
N GLU A 186 22.52 -1.40 22.55
CA GLU A 186 22.80 -1.62 21.12
C GLU A 186 21.52 -1.91 20.34
N VAL A 187 20.66 -2.80 20.86
CA VAL A 187 19.37 -3.10 20.24
C VAL A 187 18.49 -1.85 20.13
N THR A 188 18.44 -1.04 21.20
CA THR A 188 17.67 0.22 21.20
C THR A 188 18.21 1.20 20.15
N ASN A 189 19.54 1.34 20.03
CA ASN A 189 20.18 2.21 19.05
C ASN A 189 19.82 1.76 17.63
N VAL A 190 19.95 0.47 17.31
CA VAL A 190 19.58 -0.09 15.99
C VAL A 190 18.12 0.19 15.64
N TYR A 191 17.20 0.01 16.59
CA TYR A 191 15.79 0.32 16.36
C TYR A 191 15.54 1.83 16.17
N SER A 192 16.26 2.68 16.91
CA SER A 192 16.15 4.14 16.75
C SER A 192 16.60 4.60 15.35
N GLU A 193 17.73 4.09 14.85
CA GLU A 193 18.22 4.36 13.49
C GLU A 193 17.22 3.88 12.44
N LYS A 194 16.65 2.68 12.62
CA LYS A 194 15.61 2.15 11.73
C LYS A 194 14.37 3.03 11.71
N ILE A 195 13.93 3.55 12.86
CA ILE A 195 12.80 4.48 12.94
C ILE A 195 13.12 5.78 12.18
N GLU A 196 14.34 6.31 12.29
CA GLU A 196 14.74 7.50 11.54
C GLU A 196 14.76 7.28 10.03
N LEU A 197 15.25 6.13 9.56
CA LEU A 197 15.22 5.77 8.14
C LEU A 197 13.78 5.69 7.63
N LEU A 198 12.90 4.97 8.35
CA LEU A 198 11.48 4.88 7.98
C LEU A 198 10.79 6.25 7.96
N ARG A 199 11.13 7.15 8.90
CA ARG A 199 10.62 8.53 8.88
C ARG A 199 11.04 9.30 7.63
N LYS A 200 12.31 9.15 7.20
CA LYS A 200 12.82 9.78 5.97
C LYS A 200 12.12 9.22 4.73
N GLU A 201 11.92 7.90 4.65
CA GLU A 201 11.18 7.27 3.56
C GLU A 201 9.72 7.73 3.49
N ILE A 202 9.03 7.78 4.63
CA ILE A 202 7.65 8.30 4.71
C ILE A 202 7.59 9.75 4.22
N ALA A 203 8.55 10.60 4.62
CA ALA A 203 8.60 11.98 4.16
C ALA A 203 8.80 12.08 2.63
N ALA A 204 9.72 11.30 2.06
CA ALA A 204 9.98 11.27 0.62
C ALA A 204 8.77 10.77 -0.18
N VAL A 205 8.09 9.72 0.29
CA VAL A 205 6.86 9.21 -0.35
C VAL A 205 5.75 10.24 -0.30
N ASN A 206 5.56 10.92 0.83
CA ASN A 206 4.56 11.98 0.96
C ASN A 206 4.83 13.14 -0.01
N GLU A 207 6.08 13.57 -0.15
CA GLU A 207 6.46 14.60 -1.12
C GLU A 207 6.15 14.18 -2.56
N SER A 208 6.51 12.94 -2.93
CA SER A 208 6.21 12.38 -4.25
C SER A 208 4.70 12.29 -4.53
N VAL A 209 3.91 11.92 -3.53
CA VAL A 209 2.44 11.89 -3.63
C VAL A 209 1.88 13.29 -3.89
N GLU A 210 2.35 14.32 -3.17
CA GLU A 210 1.92 15.70 -3.38
C GLU A 210 2.32 16.21 -4.77
N GLN A 211 3.54 15.94 -5.22
CA GLN A 211 3.97 16.28 -6.58
C GLN A 211 3.09 15.61 -7.64
N THR A 212 2.76 14.33 -7.45
CA THR A 212 1.89 13.58 -8.37
C THR A 212 0.47 14.14 -8.39
N LYS A 213 -0.09 14.49 -7.22
CA LYS A 213 -1.41 15.15 -7.13
C LYS A 213 -1.42 16.48 -7.90
N LEU A 214 -0.37 17.28 -7.75
CA LEU A 214 -0.22 18.53 -8.50
C LEU A 214 -0.18 18.28 -10.00
N ALA A 215 0.66 17.35 -10.46
CA ALA A 215 0.75 16.98 -11.88
C ALA A 215 -0.58 16.46 -12.44
N CYS A 216 -1.30 15.60 -11.70
CA CYS A 216 -2.63 15.12 -12.09
C CYS A 216 -3.66 16.25 -12.19
N SER A 217 -3.64 17.20 -11.25
CA SER A 217 -4.55 18.36 -11.28
C SER A 217 -4.28 19.26 -12.49
N GLN A 218 -3.01 19.47 -12.84
CA GLN A 218 -2.59 20.24 -14.01
C GLN A 218 -2.97 19.53 -15.32
N ALA A 219 -2.70 18.23 -15.42
CA ALA A 219 -3.06 17.43 -16.59
C ALA A 219 -4.58 17.44 -16.81
N ARG A 220 -5.38 17.36 -15.74
CA ARG A 220 -6.84 17.45 -15.82
C ARG A 220 -7.32 18.82 -16.31
N LYS A 221 -6.67 19.89 -15.88
CA LYS A 221 -6.98 21.25 -16.35
C LYS A 221 -6.67 21.40 -17.84
N GLN A 222 -5.47 20.99 -18.26
CA GLN A 222 -5.07 21.01 -19.67
C GLN A 222 -6.01 20.17 -20.55
N GLN A 223 -6.40 18.99 -20.07
CA GLN A 223 -7.35 18.14 -20.77
C GLN A 223 -8.70 18.86 -21.00
N SER A 224 -9.21 19.57 -19.98
CA SER A 224 -10.43 20.37 -20.11
C SER A 224 -10.29 21.49 -21.14
N GLU A 225 -9.16 22.19 -21.15
CA GLU A 225 -8.86 23.25 -22.11
C GLU A 225 -8.84 22.69 -23.54
N ILE A 226 -8.12 21.59 -23.78
CA ILE A 226 -8.05 20.90 -25.09
C ILE A 226 -9.44 20.47 -25.56
N PHE A 227 -10.29 19.94 -24.67
CA PHE A 227 -11.65 19.56 -25.04
C PHE A 227 -12.49 20.76 -25.48
N SER A 228 -12.41 21.87 -24.74
CA SER A 228 -13.14 23.09 -25.10
C SER A 228 -12.66 23.69 -26.43
N GLU A 229 -11.35 23.69 -26.68
CA GLU A 229 -10.77 24.15 -27.94
C GLU A 229 -11.22 23.27 -29.11
N LYS A 230 -11.17 21.95 -28.93
CA LYS A 230 -11.61 20.99 -29.94
C LYS A 230 -13.10 21.13 -30.27
N GLU A 231 -13.94 21.44 -29.29
CA GLU A 231 -15.36 21.71 -29.49
C GLU A 231 -15.56 22.99 -30.33
N ILE A 232 -14.83 24.06 -30.03
CA ILE A 232 -14.85 25.30 -30.82
C ILE A 232 -14.40 25.02 -32.26
N GLN A 233 -13.29 24.29 -32.46
CA GLN A 233 -12.80 23.91 -33.79
C GLN A 233 -13.82 23.07 -34.57
N GLN A 234 -14.53 22.15 -33.91
CA GLN A 234 -15.56 21.34 -34.55
C GLN A 234 -16.75 22.21 -34.99
N GLN A 235 -17.17 23.16 -34.15
CA GLN A 235 -18.27 24.08 -34.48
C GLN A 235 -17.90 25.00 -35.64
N THR A 236 -16.69 25.56 -35.67
CA THR A 236 -16.23 26.42 -36.77
C THR A 236 -16.12 25.65 -38.09
N TYR A 237 -15.58 24.43 -38.06
CA TYR A 237 -15.52 23.57 -39.25
C TYR A 237 -16.93 23.25 -39.77
N LYS A 238 -17.86 22.88 -38.88
CA LYS A 238 -19.25 22.60 -39.25
C LYS A 238 -19.93 23.82 -39.89
N ALA A 239 -19.76 25.00 -39.30
CA ALA A 239 -20.30 26.25 -39.84
C ALA A 239 -19.74 26.54 -41.25
N GLY A 240 -18.43 26.36 -41.46
CA GLY A 240 -17.79 26.54 -42.77
C GLY A 240 -18.29 25.53 -43.83
N MET A 241 -18.54 24.28 -43.43
CA MET A 241 -19.13 23.28 -44.31
C MET A 241 -20.59 23.63 -44.68
N GLU A 242 -21.39 24.10 -43.72
CA GLU A 242 -22.75 24.57 -43.99
C GLU A 242 -22.78 25.80 -44.90
N GLU A 243 -21.85 26.75 -44.71
CA GLU A 243 -21.74 27.94 -45.55
C GLU A 243 -21.32 27.60 -46.98
N SER A 244 -20.31 26.73 -47.15
CA SER A 244 -19.88 26.27 -48.47
C SER A 244 -20.97 25.46 -49.19
N ALA A 245 -21.73 24.63 -48.48
CA ALA A 245 -22.89 23.93 -49.03
C ALA A 245 -23.98 24.91 -49.50
N LYS A 246 -24.27 25.97 -48.73
CA LYS A 246 -25.21 27.04 -49.15
C LYS A 246 -24.72 27.75 -50.41
N LYS A 247 -23.43 28.09 -50.50
CA LYS A 247 -22.82 28.70 -51.69
C LYS A 247 -22.92 27.79 -52.92
N LEU A 248 -22.63 26.49 -52.77
CA LEU A 248 -22.78 25.52 -53.87
C LEU A 248 -24.23 25.41 -54.35
N LEU A 249 -25.20 25.38 -53.44
CA LEU A 249 -26.61 25.37 -53.80
C LEU A 249 -27.05 26.66 -54.52
N ALA A 250 -26.53 27.82 -54.11
CA ALA A 250 -26.79 29.08 -54.80
C ALA A 250 -26.21 29.07 -56.24
N LEU A 251 -24.94 28.71 -56.40
CA LEU A 251 -24.29 28.59 -57.72
C LEU A 251 -25.02 27.61 -58.64
N LYS A 252 -25.50 26.47 -58.11
CA LYS A 252 -26.28 25.49 -58.89
C LYS A 252 -27.62 26.04 -59.37
N LYS A 253 -28.25 26.95 -58.62
CA LYS A 253 -29.49 27.63 -59.03
C LYS A 253 -29.25 28.70 -60.10
N GLU A 254 -28.11 29.37 -60.03
CA GLU A 254 -27.69 30.37 -61.03
C GLU A 254 -27.18 29.73 -62.33
N PHE A 255 -26.75 28.48 -62.28
CA PHE A 255 -26.28 27.73 -63.45
C PHE A 255 -27.43 27.42 -64.42
N ASP A 256 -27.37 28.00 -65.62
CA ASP A 256 -28.29 27.69 -66.72
C ASP A 256 -27.71 26.57 -67.62
N PRO A 257 -28.23 25.32 -67.50
CA PRO A 257 -27.72 24.19 -68.27
C PRO A 257 -28.08 24.29 -69.76
N GLU A 258 -29.13 25.01 -70.13
CA GLU A 258 -29.50 25.18 -71.54
C GLU A 258 -28.56 26.16 -72.23
N PHE A 259 -28.21 27.24 -71.55
CA PHE A 259 -27.19 28.18 -72.03
C PHE A 259 -25.82 27.50 -72.23
N ALA A 260 -25.40 26.65 -71.28
CA ALA A 260 -24.16 25.89 -71.40
C ALA A 260 -24.18 24.93 -72.61
N LYS A 261 -25.25 24.16 -72.80
CA LYS A 261 -25.43 23.27 -73.96
C LYS A 261 -25.43 24.04 -75.28
N LYS A 262 -26.05 25.23 -75.31
CA LYS A 262 -26.07 26.08 -76.49
C LYS A 262 -24.67 26.56 -76.85
N LEU A 263 -23.88 26.98 -75.86
CA LEU A 263 -22.49 27.36 -76.06
C LEU A 263 -21.64 26.18 -76.55
N GLU A 264 -21.81 24.99 -75.99
CA GLU A 264 -21.14 23.77 -76.48
C GLU A 264 -21.48 23.48 -77.93
N ALA A 265 -22.77 23.55 -78.31
CA ALA A 265 -23.19 23.36 -79.69
C ALA A 265 -22.54 24.37 -80.64
N GLN A 266 -22.54 25.67 -80.29
CA GLN A 266 -21.87 26.70 -81.08
C GLN A 266 -20.36 26.47 -81.20
N LEU A 267 -19.71 25.98 -80.13
CA LEU A 267 -18.30 25.64 -80.15
C LEU A 267 -18.03 24.46 -81.10
N THR A 268 -18.82 23.40 -81.03
CA THR A 268 -18.67 22.25 -81.93
C THR A 268 -18.90 22.64 -83.39
N GLU A 269 -19.89 23.48 -83.67
CA GLU A 269 -20.14 24.02 -85.01
C GLU A 269 -18.94 24.83 -85.51
N THR A 270 -18.42 25.75 -84.70
CA THR A 270 -17.27 26.57 -85.07
C THR A 270 -15.99 25.74 -85.25
N ILE A 271 -15.77 24.70 -84.42
CA ILE A 271 -14.67 23.75 -84.59
C ILE A 271 -14.83 22.99 -85.90
N THR A 272 -15.97 22.36 -86.16
CA THR A 272 -16.22 21.62 -87.40
C THR A 272 -16.08 22.52 -88.63
N ARG A 273 -16.59 23.76 -88.56
CA ARG A 273 -16.43 24.77 -89.61
C ARG A 273 -14.96 25.14 -89.82
N SER A 274 -14.21 25.33 -88.75
CA SER A 274 -12.78 25.65 -88.83
C SER A 274 -11.97 24.49 -89.42
N MET A 275 -12.30 23.24 -89.07
CA MET A 275 -11.68 22.05 -89.64
C MET A 275 -12.03 21.91 -91.13
N SER A 276 -13.29 22.13 -91.50
CA SER A 276 -13.76 22.13 -92.89
C SER A 276 -13.05 23.18 -93.74
N CYS A 277 -12.91 24.41 -93.24
CA CYS A 277 -12.09 25.43 -93.88
C CYS A 277 -10.64 24.96 -94.00
N ARG A 278 -10.03 24.49 -92.91
CA ARG A 278 -8.61 24.06 -92.90
C ARG A 278 -8.33 22.90 -93.87
N SER A 279 -9.29 22.00 -94.12
CA SER A 279 -9.20 20.97 -95.16
C SER A 279 -9.34 21.53 -96.58
N LYS A 280 -10.20 22.54 -96.80
CA LYS A 280 -10.34 23.21 -98.10
C LYS A 280 -9.10 24.01 -98.51
N TRP A 281 -8.31 24.50 -97.55
CA TRP A 281 -7.06 25.22 -97.79
C TRP A 281 -5.82 24.29 -97.92
N ARG A 282 -6.00 22.97 -97.79
CA ARG A 282 -4.90 21.97 -97.83
C ARG A 282 -4.97 21.06 -99.07
N LEU A 283 -5.96 21.28 -99.94
CA LEU A 283 -6.08 20.77 -101.32
C LEU A 283 -5.62 21.86 -102.28
#